data_AF-A0A7V9FNX3-F1
#
_entry.id   AF-A0A7V9FNX3-F1
#
_cell.length_a   1.000
_cell.length_b   1.000
_cell.length_c   1.000
_cell.angle_alpha   90.00
_cell.angle_beta   90.00
_cell.angle_gamma   90.00
#
_symmetry.space_group_name_H-M   'P 1'
#
loop_
_entity.id
_entity.type
_entity.pdbx_description
1 polymer ?
#
loop_
_entity_poly.entity_id
_entity_poly.type
_entity_poly.pdbx_seq_one_letter_code
_entity_poly.pdbx_strand_id
1 'polypeptide(L)' 'MIAVATDGNEDIQHHADDVIYVPTSPAFLQAALAIVPLQLLAYRIARLRGLNVDQPRNLAKTVTVE' A
#
# COMPACT_ATOMS: atom_id res chain seq x y z
N MET A 1 -6.25 -1.66 13.27
CA MET A 1 -5.35 -0.68 12.63
C MET A 1 -4.17 -1.45 12.08
N ILE A 2 -3.88 -1.29 10.78
CA ILE A 2 -2.71 -1.90 10.14
C ILE A 2 -1.61 -0.84 10.05
N ALA A 3 -0.39 -1.17 10.49
CA ALA A 3 0.79 -0.32 10.34
C ALA A 3 1.74 -0.87 9.27
N VAL A 4 2.45 0.04 8.59
CA VAL A 4 3.61 -0.28 7.77
C VAL A 4 4.84 0.26 8.49
N ALA A 5 5.81 -0.59 8.77
CA ALA A 5 6.98 -0.25 9.57
C ALA A 5 8.26 -0.79 8.94
N THR A 6 9.41 -0.20 9.25
CA THR A 6 10.71 -0.72 8.84
C THR A 6 11.11 -1.91 9.73
N ASP A 7 11.75 -2.92 9.13
CA ASP A 7 12.36 -4.05 9.84
C ASP A 7 13.16 -3.58 11.08
N GLY A 8 12.92 -4.23 12.22
CA GLY A 8 13.57 -3.90 13.49
C GLY A 8 12.84 -2.85 14.34
N ASN A 9 11.76 -2.23 13.86
CA ASN A 9 10.88 -1.42 14.69
C ASN A 9 9.80 -2.30 15.37
N GLU A 10 10.17 -2.96 16.46
CA GLU A 10 9.26 -3.86 17.19
C GLU A 10 8.23 -3.11 18.06
N ASP A 11 8.56 -1.89 18.51
CA ASP A 11 7.69 -1.08 19.37
C ASP A 11 6.32 -0.81 18.72
N ILE A 12 6.26 -0.73 17.39
CA ILE A 12 5.02 -0.50 16.63
C ILE A 12 3.94 -1.57 16.87
N GLN A 13 4.32 -2.78 17.28
CA GLN A 13 3.38 -3.87 17.58
C GLN A 13 2.46 -3.52 18.75
N HIS A 14 2.87 -2.63 19.65
CA HIS A 14 2.04 -2.16 20.77
C HIS A 14 0.99 -1.12 20.33
N HIS A 15 1.12 -0.60 19.11
CA HIS A 15 0.29 0.49 18.62
C HIS A 15 -0.66 0.07 17.48
N ALA A 16 -0.50 -1.13 16.92
CA ALA A 16 -1.29 -1.61 15.78
C ALA A 16 -1.73 -3.07 15.97
N ASP A 17 -2.86 -3.44 15.36
CA ASP A 17 -3.38 -4.81 15.40
C ASP A 17 -2.58 -5.74 14.48
N ASP A 18 -2.15 -5.21 13.32
CA ASP A 18 -1.32 -5.91 12.34
C ASP A 18 -0.19 -5.00 11.88
N VAL A 19 0.99 -5.57 11.65
CA VAL A 19 2.17 -4.84 11.17
C VAL A 19 2.71 -5.51 9.91
N ILE A 20 2.91 -4.72 8.87
CA ILE A 20 3.62 -5.13 7.65
C ILE A 20 5.01 -4.50 7.70
N TYR A 21 6.02 -5.34 7.82
CA TYR A 21 7.40 -4.89 7.81
C TYR A 21 7.94 -4.74 6.39
N VAL A 22 8.69 -3.67 6.15
CA VAL A 22 9.47 -3.43 4.93
C VAL A 22 10.96 -3.37 5.26
N PRO A 23 11.84 -3.79 4.33
CA PRO A 23 13.28 -3.80 4.57
C PRO A 23 13.84 -2.45 4.96
N THR A 24 14.83 -2.47 5.85
CA THR A 24 15.67 -1.29 6.10
C THR A 24 16.34 -0.84 4.81
N SER A 25 16.09 0.40 4.42
CA SER A 25 16.61 1.00 3.20
C SER A 25 17.10 2.43 3.44
N PRO A 26 17.92 2.98 2.52
CA PRO A 26 18.20 4.41 2.50
C PRO A 26 16.91 5.24 2.56
N ALA A 27 16.97 6.40 3.20
CA ALA A 27 15.80 7.25 3.45
C ALA A 27 15.02 7.59 2.16
N PHE A 28 15.73 7.82 1.05
CA PHE A 28 15.12 8.15 -0.24
C PHE A 28 14.33 6.99 -0.87
N LEU A 29 14.57 5.74 -0.46
CA LEU A 29 13.84 4.55 -0.93
C LEU A 29 12.68 4.15 0.00
N GLN A 30 12.63 4.65 1.23
CA GLN A 30 11.65 4.18 2.22
C GLN A 30 10.21 4.37 1.74
N ALA A 31 9.89 5.53 1.16
CA ALA A 31 8.54 5.79 0.62
C ALA A 31 8.18 4.83 -0.53
N ALA A 32 9.14 4.51 -1.39
CA ALA A 32 8.94 3.57 -2.49
C ALA A 32 8.74 2.13 -2.02
N LEU A 33 9.41 1.71 -0.94
CA LEU A 33 9.17 0.38 -0.36
C LEU A 33 7.85 0.32 0.43
N ALA A 34 7.51 1.38 1.15
CA ALA A 34 6.27 1.47 1.92
C ALA A 34 5.00 1.46 1.05
N ILE A 35 5.06 1.93 -0.21
CA ILE A 35 3.88 1.93 -1.11
C ILE A 35 3.55 0.54 -1.65
N VAL A 36 4.52 -0.36 -1.80
CA VAL A 36 4.34 -1.70 -2.37
C VAL A 36 3.27 -2.51 -1.61
N PRO A 37 3.33 -2.68 -0.28
CA PRO A 37 2.30 -3.41 0.45
C PRO A 37 0.92 -2.72 0.36
N LEU A 38 0.88 -1.39 0.28
CA LEU A 38 -0.38 -0.64 0.14
C LEU A 38 -1.02 -0.87 -1.24
N GLN A 39 -0.22 -0.91 -2.31
CA GLN A 39 -0.68 -1.27 -3.66
C GLN A 39 -1.20 -2.71 -3.71
N LEU A 40 -0.49 -3.65 -3.08
CA LEU A 40 -0.92 -5.05 -3.01
C LEU A 40 -2.20 -5.23 -2.19
N LEU A 41 -2.34 -4.50 -1.08
CA LEU A 41 -3.55 -4.49 -0.26
C LEU A 41 -4.76 -4.01 -1.07
N ALA A 42 -4.63 -2.87 -1.76
CA ALA A 42 -5.68 -2.32 -2.61
C ALA A 42 -6.07 -3.30 -3.73
N TYR A 43 -5.07 -3.87 -4.42
CA TYR A 43 -5.28 -4.88 -5.48
C TYR A 43 -6.04 -6.10 -4.95
N ARG A 44 -5.61 -6.65 -3.80
CA ARG A 44 -6.25 -7.82 -3.20
C ARG A 44 -7.69 -7.54 -2.78
N ILE A 45 -7.96 -6.38 -2.16
CA ILE A 45 -9.32 -5.98 -1.78
C ILE A 45 -10.21 -5.83 -3.02
N ALA A 46 -9.72 -5.16 -4.06
CA ALA A 46 -10.47 -4.97 -5.30
C ALA A 46 -10.81 -6.32 -5.96
N ARG A 47 -9.84 -7.25 -6.00
CA ARG A 47 -10.07 -8.61 -6.50
C ARG A 47 -11.06 -9.41 -5.66
N LEU A 48 -10.96 -9.35 -4.33
CA LEU A 48 -11.90 -10.04 -3.43
C LEU A 48 -13.33 -9.51 -3.59
N ARG A 49 -13.48 -8.23 -3.94
CA ARG A 49 -14.77 -7.60 -4.22
C ARG A 49 -15.25 -7.77 -5.66
N GLY A 50 -14.52 -8.48 -6.51
CA GLY A 50 -14.88 -8.66 -7.93
C GLY A 50 -14.89 -7.37 -8.75
N LEU A 51 -14.10 -6.36 -8.34
CA LEU A 51 -13.99 -5.08 -9.05
C LEU A 51 -12.98 -5.18 -10.19
N ASN A 52 -13.19 -4.39 -11.25
CA ASN A 52 -12.22 -4.23 -12.32
C ASN A 52 -11.06 -3.34 -11.85
N VAL A 53 -9.89 -3.94 -11.64
CA VAL A 53 -8.70 -3.25 -11.13
C VAL A 53 -8.05 -2.38 -12.22
N ASP A 54 -8.09 -2.83 -13.46
CA ASP A 54 -7.46 -2.15 -14.60
C ASP A 54 -8.29 -0.96 -15.09
N GLN A 55 -9.60 -0.99 -14.85
CA GLN A 55 -10.54 0.08 -15.20
C GLN A 55 -11.46 0.40 -14.02
N PRO A 56 -10.97 1.13 -13.00
CA PRO A 56 -11.80 1.56 -11.88
C PRO A 56 -12.92 2.47 -12.37
N ARG A 57 -14.10 2.37 -11.74
CA ARG A 57 -15.26 3.19 -12.12
C ARG A 57 -14.93 4.68 -12.00
N ASN A 58 -15.39 5.47 -12.96
CA ASN A 58 -15.23 6.92 -13.01
C ASN A 58 -13.77 7.42 -13.13
N LEU A 59 -12.82 6.56 -13.49
CA LEU A 59 -11.43 6.95 -13.77
C LEU A 59 -11.08 6.75 -15.23
N ALA A 60 -10.36 7.73 -15.79
CA ALA A 60 -9.69 7.62 -17.08
C ALA A 60 -8.18 7.51 -16.86
N LYS A 61 -7.48 6.81 -17.76
CA LYS A 61 -6.02 6.69 -17.69
C LYS A 61 -5.30 8.05 -17.76
N THR A 62 -5.85 8.96 -18.55
CA THR A 62 -5.46 10.36 -18.64
C THR A 62 -6.75 11.16 -18.86
N VAL A 63 -6.93 12.26 -18.14
CA VAL A 63 -8.03 13.20 -18.40
C VAL A 63 -7.53 14.24 -19.40
N THR A 64 -7.92 14.08 -20.66
CA THR A 64 -7.77 15.13 -21.66
C THR A 64 -9.10 15.87 -21.75
N VAL A 65 -9.13 17.11 -21.28
CA VAL A 65 -10.23 18.05 -21.54
C VAL A 65 -9.88 18.85 -22.78
N GLU A 66 -10.81 18.93 -23.73
CA GLU A 66 -10.81 19.94 -24.78
C GLU A 66 -11.30 21.29 -24.23
#